data_AF-A0A3D9HRU7-F1
#
_entry.id   AF-A0A3D9HRU7-F1
#
_cell.length_a   1.000
_cell.length_b   1.000
_cell.length_c   1.000
_cell.angle_alpha   90.00
_cell.angle_beta   90.00
_cell.angle_gamma   90.00
#
_symmetry.space_group_name_H-M   'P 1'
#
loop_
_entity.id
_entity.type
_entity.pdbx_description
1 polymer ?
#
loop_
_entity_poly.entity_id
_entity_poly.type
_entity_poly.pdbx_seq_one_letter_code
_entity_poly.pdbx_strand_id
1 'polypeptide(L)'
;MKKILTAIAALTFSFSAQAANEWGIEGEEKARFDAKVVDILCELTGNCPDNCGDGKRQLGLLKEDGTLVMVAKNFDPFAGGADDLAPHCGKKITADGLMITTAHMPIFAIQFTRPEGGKWKRANAFGQNWSQANGGKKAGQWFRSDATVKALIEQDGVFGIPGLEPEE
;
A
#
# COMPACT_ATOMS: atom_id res chain seq x y z
N MET A 1 -62.50 17.92 -8.89
CA MET A 1 -61.45 17.13 -9.59
C MET A 1 -60.21 17.11 -8.71
N LYS A 2 -59.87 15.94 -8.16
CA LYS A 2 -58.82 15.77 -7.13
C LYS A 2 -57.50 15.50 -7.86
N LYS A 3 -56.57 16.47 -7.86
CA LYS A 3 -55.23 16.28 -8.43
C LYS A 3 -54.40 15.45 -7.45
N ILE A 4 -54.13 14.20 -7.81
CA ILE A 4 -53.17 13.34 -7.11
C ILE A 4 -51.78 13.75 -7.62
N LEU A 5 -50.98 14.34 -6.75
CA LEU A 5 -49.56 14.59 -7.00
C LEU A 5 -48.81 13.32 -6.61
N THR A 6 -48.36 12.55 -7.60
CA THR A 6 -47.46 11.41 -7.38
C THR A 6 -46.03 11.95 -7.24
N ALA A 7 -45.46 11.88 -6.04
CA ALA A 7 -44.06 12.19 -5.81
C ALA A 7 -43.19 11.01 -6.25
N ILE A 8 -42.36 11.21 -7.27
CA ILE A 8 -41.32 10.26 -7.68
C ILE A 8 -40.11 10.52 -6.79
N ALA A 9 -39.82 9.60 -5.86
CA ALA A 9 -38.59 9.62 -5.09
C ALA A 9 -37.44 9.10 -5.98
N ALA A 10 -36.54 9.99 -6.37
CA ALA A 10 -35.32 9.63 -7.08
C ALA A 10 -34.32 9.04 -6.07
N LEU A 11 -34.13 7.71 -6.12
CA LEU A 11 -33.04 7.01 -5.42
C LEU A 11 -31.73 7.30 -6.14
N THR A 12 -30.97 8.28 -5.66
CA THR A 12 -29.59 8.49 -6.10
C THR A 12 -28.69 7.45 -5.45
N PHE A 13 -28.40 6.37 -6.17
CA PHE A 13 -27.31 5.46 -5.80
C PHE A 13 -25.97 6.17 -6.03
N SER A 14 -25.36 6.67 -4.96
CA SER A 14 -23.99 7.16 -4.98
C SER A 14 -23.03 5.96 -5.09
N PHE A 15 -22.71 5.55 -6.31
CA PHE A 15 -21.55 4.70 -6.55
C PHE A 15 -20.31 5.48 -6.14
N SER A 16 -19.71 5.12 -5.00
CA SER A 16 -18.42 5.67 -4.59
C SER A 16 -17.38 5.15 -5.59
N ALA A 17 -17.01 5.96 -6.58
CA ALA A 17 -15.97 5.61 -7.53
C ALA A 17 -14.66 5.31 -6.76
N GLN A 18 -14.22 4.06 -6.82
CA GLN A 18 -12.91 3.65 -6.32
C GLN A 18 -11.82 4.22 -7.23
N ALA A 19 -10.68 4.58 -6.62
CA ALA A 19 -9.53 5.13 -7.35
C ALA A 19 -8.61 4.00 -7.85
N ALA A 20 -8.68 2.83 -7.21
CA ALA A 20 -7.91 1.65 -7.54
C ALA A 20 -8.19 1.17 -8.96
N ASN A 21 -7.09 0.83 -9.64
CA ASN A 21 -7.09 0.14 -10.92
C ASN A 21 -6.67 -1.31 -10.72
N GLU A 22 -7.36 -2.23 -11.38
CA GLU A 22 -7.00 -3.65 -11.44
C GLU A 22 -5.64 -3.84 -12.09
N TRP A 23 -4.89 -4.85 -11.63
CA TRP A 23 -3.57 -5.23 -12.14
C TRP A 23 -3.58 -6.58 -12.84
N GLY A 24 -4.72 -7.28 -12.89
CA GLY A 24 -4.88 -8.60 -13.49
C GLY A 24 -4.34 -9.73 -12.61
N ILE A 25 -4.22 -9.52 -11.30
CA ILE A 25 -3.78 -10.56 -10.36
C ILE A 25 -4.97 -11.47 -10.04
N GLU A 26 -4.73 -12.79 -10.05
CA GLU A 26 -5.75 -13.76 -9.65
C GLU A 26 -6.22 -13.50 -8.21
N GLY A 27 -7.54 -13.46 -8.01
CA GLY A 27 -8.15 -13.20 -6.70
C GLY A 27 -8.07 -11.74 -6.23
N GLU A 28 -7.73 -10.79 -7.12
CA GLU A 28 -7.78 -9.37 -6.80
C GLU A 28 -9.21 -8.82 -6.83
N GLU A 29 -9.52 -7.98 -5.85
CA GLU A 29 -10.75 -7.20 -5.78
C GLU A 29 -10.43 -5.78 -5.34
N LYS A 30 -11.08 -4.78 -5.96
CA LYS A 30 -10.95 -3.39 -5.52
C LYS A 30 -11.58 -3.21 -4.15
N ALA A 31 -10.80 -2.72 -3.20
CA ALA A 31 -11.24 -2.48 -1.84
C ALA A 31 -10.95 -1.03 -1.42
N ARG A 32 -11.94 -0.42 -0.77
CA ARG A 32 -11.83 0.88 -0.10
C ARG A 32 -12.45 0.80 1.28
N PHE A 33 -11.71 1.20 2.30
CA PHE A 33 -12.18 1.15 3.69
C PHE A 33 -11.40 2.13 4.56
N ASP A 34 -12.02 2.55 5.67
CA ASP A 34 -11.35 3.32 6.71
C ASP A 34 -10.68 2.37 7.70
N ALA A 35 -9.47 2.72 8.14
CA ALA A 35 -8.70 1.94 9.11
C ALA A 35 -7.66 2.81 9.83
N LYS A 36 -7.25 2.36 11.03
CA LYS A 36 -6.12 2.92 11.77
C LYS A 36 -4.82 2.32 11.25
N VAL A 37 -3.81 3.16 10.97
CA VAL A 37 -2.48 2.67 10.62
C VAL A 37 -1.75 2.17 11.87
N VAL A 38 -1.16 0.98 11.78
CA VAL A 38 -0.53 0.28 12.90
C VAL A 38 0.78 -0.41 12.51
N ASP A 39 1.65 -0.67 13.48
CA ASP A 39 2.73 -1.67 13.36
C ASP A 39 2.11 -3.06 13.59
N ILE A 40 2.23 -3.95 12.60
CA ILE A 40 1.65 -5.31 12.70
C ILE A 40 2.27 -6.08 13.86
N LEU A 41 3.58 -5.93 14.11
CA LEU A 41 4.24 -6.67 15.17
C LEU A 41 3.77 -6.19 16.55
N CYS A 42 3.51 -4.89 16.71
CA CYS A 42 2.92 -4.33 17.92
C CYS A 42 1.55 -4.93 18.21
N GLU A 43 0.66 -4.96 17.22
CA GLU A 43 -0.70 -5.50 17.38
C GLU A 43 -0.70 -7.02 17.67
N LEU A 44 0.24 -7.77 17.09
CA LEU A 44 0.32 -9.22 17.29
C LEU A 44 1.03 -9.66 18.57
N THR A 45 1.99 -8.87 19.07
CA THR A 45 2.93 -9.32 20.12
C THR A 45 3.10 -8.36 21.28
N GLY A 46 2.58 -7.13 21.18
CA GLY A 46 2.84 -6.06 22.16
C GLY A 46 4.23 -5.40 22.02
N ASN A 47 5.05 -5.79 21.05
CA ASN A 47 6.33 -5.12 20.75
C ASN A 47 6.09 -3.83 19.95
N CYS A 48 5.82 -2.75 20.70
CA CYS A 48 5.38 -1.47 20.17
C CYS A 48 6.50 -0.41 20.27
N PRO A 49 7.36 -0.26 19.24
CA PRO A 49 8.27 0.87 19.17
C PRO A 49 7.48 2.18 18.98
N ASP A 50 8.07 3.29 19.38
CA ASP A 50 7.53 4.63 19.10
C ASP A 50 7.34 4.83 17.58
N ASN A 51 6.32 5.62 17.21
CA ASN A 51 6.00 5.99 15.83
C ASN A 51 5.93 4.80 14.86
N CYS A 52 5.48 3.63 15.31
CA CYS A 52 5.44 2.41 14.51
C CYS A 52 6.82 2.04 13.92
N GLY A 53 7.90 2.39 14.63
CA GLY A 53 9.28 2.11 14.23
C GLY A 53 9.79 2.93 13.05
N ASP A 54 9.28 4.16 12.86
CA ASP A 54 9.80 5.17 11.92
C ASP A 54 10.01 4.65 10.48
N GLY A 55 9.06 3.86 9.98
CA GLY A 55 9.12 3.31 8.62
C GLY A 55 9.99 2.06 8.46
N LYS A 56 10.62 1.57 9.53
CA LYS A 56 11.45 0.34 9.53
C LYS A 56 10.66 -0.92 9.88
N ARG A 57 9.36 -0.80 10.14
CA ARG A 57 8.46 -1.90 10.48
C ARG A 57 7.51 -2.17 9.33
N GLN A 58 7.01 -3.41 9.27
CA GLN A 58 5.88 -3.73 8.43
C GLN A 58 4.63 -3.10 9.04
N LEU A 59 4.03 -2.16 8.30
CA LEU A 59 2.81 -1.49 8.72
C LEU A 59 1.57 -2.16 8.14
N GLY A 60 0.46 -1.98 8.83
CA GLY A 60 -0.84 -2.54 8.48
C GLY A 60 -1.98 -1.55 8.74
N LEU A 61 -3.18 -2.03 8.50
CA LEU A 61 -4.44 -1.30 8.65
C LEU A 61 -5.35 -2.08 9.59
N LEU A 62 -5.65 -1.53 10.76
CA LEU A 62 -6.60 -2.10 11.71
C LEU A 62 -7.98 -1.48 11.49
N LYS A 63 -8.92 -2.29 11.01
CA LYS A 63 -10.33 -1.90 10.84
C LYS A 63 -11.04 -1.82 12.19
N GLU A 64 -12.19 -1.14 12.21
CA GLU A 64 -12.99 -0.98 13.44
C GLU A 64 -13.56 -2.32 13.96
N ASP A 65 -13.77 -3.29 13.08
CA ASP A 65 -14.21 -4.65 13.42
C ASP A 65 -13.09 -5.53 14.00
N GLY A 66 -11.88 -4.98 14.17
CA GLY A 66 -10.71 -5.71 14.68
C GLY A 66 -9.93 -6.47 13.61
N THR A 67 -10.35 -6.42 12.34
CA THR A 67 -9.60 -7.04 11.25
C THR A 67 -8.28 -6.31 11.02
N LEU A 68 -7.17 -7.03 11.17
CA LEU A 68 -5.82 -6.56 10.83
C LEU A 68 -5.50 -6.90 9.37
N VAL A 69 -5.28 -5.89 8.54
CA VAL A 69 -4.93 -6.04 7.13
C VAL A 69 -3.46 -5.70 6.91
N MET A 70 -2.70 -6.65 6.37
CA MET A 70 -1.30 -6.43 6.00
C MET A 70 -1.19 -5.68 4.67
N VAL A 71 -0.45 -4.59 4.66
CA VAL A 71 -0.17 -3.80 3.44
C VAL A 71 1.17 -4.25 2.85
N ALA A 72 1.11 -5.19 1.93
CA ALA A 72 2.30 -5.84 1.37
C ALA A 72 2.92 -5.08 0.19
N LYS A 73 2.15 -4.20 -0.47
CA LYS A 73 2.54 -3.62 -1.76
C LYS A 73 1.99 -2.21 -1.94
N ASN A 74 2.78 -1.33 -2.57
CA ASN A 74 2.34 -0.01 -3.05
C ASN A 74 2.50 0.12 -4.59
N PHE A 75 2.59 1.31 -5.19
CA PHE A 75 2.83 1.46 -6.64
C PHE A 75 4.29 1.28 -7.09
N ASP A 76 5.28 1.36 -6.20
CA ASP A 76 6.69 1.33 -6.59
C ASP A 76 7.18 -0.12 -6.78
N PRO A 77 7.96 -0.44 -7.82
CA PRO A 77 8.46 -1.81 -8.03
C PRO A 77 9.22 -2.33 -6.81
N PHE A 78 9.01 -3.60 -6.43
CA PHE A 78 9.72 -4.25 -5.30
C PHE A 78 9.68 -3.49 -3.96
N ALA A 79 8.67 -2.66 -3.74
CA ALA A 79 8.46 -1.93 -2.50
C ALA A 79 7.07 -2.19 -1.88
N GLY A 80 7.02 -2.14 -0.55
CA GLY A 80 5.81 -2.22 0.25
C GLY A 80 5.19 -0.85 0.56
N GLY A 81 4.12 -0.83 1.35
CA GLY A 81 3.41 0.41 1.73
C GLY A 81 3.92 1.12 2.98
N ALA A 82 5.06 0.70 3.56
CA ALA A 82 5.53 1.25 4.83
C ALA A 82 5.74 2.78 4.78
N ASP A 83 6.44 3.28 3.75
CA ASP A 83 6.68 4.72 3.57
C ASP A 83 5.42 5.53 3.35
N ASP A 84 4.39 4.92 2.73
CA ASP A 84 3.09 5.55 2.50
C ASP A 84 2.27 5.67 3.78
N LEU A 85 2.50 4.77 4.74
CA LEU A 85 1.74 4.64 5.97
C LEU A 85 2.44 5.27 7.18
N ALA A 86 3.77 5.30 7.22
CA ALA A 86 4.54 5.79 8.36
C ALA A 86 4.13 7.20 8.84
N PRO A 87 3.85 8.19 7.95
CA PRO A 87 3.38 9.52 8.36
C PRO A 87 2.02 9.52 9.09
N HIS A 88 1.31 8.40 9.02
CA HIS A 88 -0.04 8.20 9.53
C HIS A 88 -0.11 7.21 10.68
N CYS A 89 1.03 6.74 11.23
CA CYS A 89 1.05 5.84 12.39
C CYS A 89 0.08 6.29 13.50
N GLY A 90 -0.78 5.36 13.95
CA GLY A 90 -1.80 5.58 14.98
C GLY A 90 -3.02 6.39 14.52
N LYS A 91 -3.03 6.92 13.29
CA LYS A 91 -4.11 7.77 12.76
C LYS A 91 -5.02 6.97 11.84
N LYS A 92 -6.28 7.42 11.73
CA LYS A 92 -7.24 6.90 10.75
C LYS A 92 -6.96 7.45 9.35
N ILE A 93 -7.07 6.59 8.35
CA ILE A 93 -7.06 6.95 6.92
C ILE A 93 -8.17 6.18 6.20
N THR A 94 -8.64 6.70 5.08
CA THR A 94 -9.29 5.89 4.04
C THR A 94 -8.19 5.28 3.15
N ALA A 95 -8.10 3.96 3.12
CA ALA A 95 -7.24 3.23 2.21
C ALA A 95 -8.04 2.77 0.98
N ASP A 96 -7.41 2.80 -0.19
CA ASP A 96 -8.00 2.38 -1.45
C ASP A 96 -6.94 1.62 -2.26
N GLY A 97 -7.30 0.43 -2.75
CA GLY A 97 -6.36 -0.48 -3.37
C GLY A 97 -6.98 -1.80 -3.78
N LEU A 98 -6.15 -2.84 -3.84
CA LEU A 98 -6.56 -4.19 -4.21
C LEU A 98 -6.40 -5.11 -3.01
N MET A 99 -7.49 -5.75 -2.60
CA MET A 99 -7.43 -6.92 -1.74
C MET A 99 -7.20 -8.12 -2.63
N ILE A 100 -6.08 -8.82 -2.43
CA ILE A 100 -5.74 -10.03 -3.16
C ILE A 100 -5.94 -11.19 -2.19
N THR A 101 -6.93 -12.02 -2.45
CA THR A 101 -7.26 -13.15 -1.58
C THR A 101 -6.88 -14.45 -2.24
N THR A 102 -5.97 -15.18 -1.60
CA THR A 102 -5.56 -16.54 -2.00
C THR A 102 -5.97 -17.56 -0.93
N ALA A 103 -5.85 -18.85 -1.24
CA ALA A 103 -6.07 -19.91 -0.25
C ALA A 103 -5.13 -19.85 0.96
N HIS A 104 -3.98 -19.18 0.83
CA HIS A 104 -2.97 -19.12 1.89
C HIS A 104 -3.12 -17.88 2.78
N MET A 105 -3.29 -16.71 2.18
CA MET A 105 -3.43 -15.46 2.93
C MET A 105 -4.03 -14.34 2.08
N PRO A 106 -4.82 -13.43 2.70
CA PRO A 106 -5.16 -12.16 2.10
C PRO A 106 -4.00 -11.17 2.24
N ILE A 107 -3.72 -10.42 1.17
CA ILE A 107 -2.78 -9.30 1.18
C ILE A 107 -3.42 -8.07 0.55
N PHE A 108 -3.05 -6.88 1.02
CA PHE A 108 -3.54 -5.64 0.45
C PHE A 108 -2.43 -4.89 -0.29
N ALA A 109 -2.70 -4.56 -1.55
CA ALA A 109 -1.88 -3.67 -2.36
C ALA A 109 -2.51 -2.27 -2.33
N ILE A 110 -1.91 -1.37 -1.56
CA ILE A 110 -2.42 -0.01 -1.42
C ILE A 110 -2.08 0.81 -2.66
N GLN A 111 -3.06 1.54 -3.17
CA GLN A 111 -2.90 2.41 -4.33
C GLN A 111 -3.07 3.87 -3.96
N PHE A 112 -4.01 4.17 -3.08
CA PHE A 112 -4.26 5.52 -2.61
C PHE A 112 -4.54 5.55 -1.10
N THR A 113 -4.09 6.63 -0.47
CA THR A 113 -4.40 6.97 0.91
C THR A 113 -5.12 8.30 0.95
N ARG A 114 -6.04 8.46 1.89
CA ARG A 114 -6.63 9.75 2.23
C ARG A 114 -6.72 9.86 3.75
N PRO A 115 -5.92 10.73 4.38
CA PRO A 115 -6.10 11.07 5.79
C PRO A 115 -7.50 11.65 6.03
N GLU A 116 -8.00 11.55 7.26
CA GLU A 116 -9.27 12.16 7.63
C GLU A 116 -9.26 13.68 7.32
N GLY A 117 -10.29 14.15 6.60
CA GLY A 117 -10.37 15.53 6.10
C GLY A 117 -9.32 15.93 5.05
N GLY A 118 -8.48 14.98 4.62
CA GLY A 118 -7.39 15.19 3.68
C GLY A 118 -7.76 14.94 2.21
N LYS A 119 -6.76 15.11 1.34
CA LYS A 119 -6.86 14.79 -0.10
C LYS A 119 -6.32 13.39 -0.37
N TRP A 120 -6.84 12.76 -1.42
CA TRP A 120 -6.28 11.53 -1.96
C TRP A 120 -4.83 11.74 -2.39
N LYS A 121 -3.96 10.80 -2.03
CA LYS A 121 -2.58 10.71 -2.44
C LYS A 121 -2.33 9.32 -3.02
N ARG A 122 -1.53 9.25 -4.08
CA ARG A 122 -1.04 7.99 -4.61
C ARG A 122 -0.03 7.39 -3.63
N ALA A 123 -0.11 6.08 -3.41
CA ALA A 123 0.82 5.34 -2.58
C ALA A 123 2.10 5.01 -3.37
N ASN A 124 3.01 5.97 -3.45
CA ASN A 124 4.31 5.87 -4.11
C ASN A 124 5.41 6.63 -3.35
N ALA A 125 5.29 6.72 -2.03
CA ALA A 125 6.21 7.45 -1.18
C ALA A 125 7.62 6.85 -1.20
N PHE A 126 7.74 5.52 -1.31
CA PHE A 126 9.04 4.85 -1.42
C PHE A 126 9.86 5.40 -2.59
N GLY A 127 9.28 5.48 -3.79
CA GLY A 127 9.98 6.00 -4.96
C GLY A 127 10.38 7.47 -4.79
N GLN A 128 9.54 8.27 -4.13
CA GLN A 128 9.86 9.67 -3.83
C GLN A 128 11.04 9.79 -2.86
N ASN A 129 11.01 9.01 -1.77
CA ASN A 129 12.05 8.98 -0.75
C ASN A 129 13.37 8.45 -1.33
N TRP A 130 13.32 7.37 -2.11
CA TRP A 130 14.48 6.82 -2.80
C TRP A 130 15.10 7.85 -3.75
N SER A 131 14.28 8.53 -4.56
CA SER A 131 14.75 9.58 -5.47
C SER A 131 15.47 10.68 -4.71
N GLN A 132 14.89 11.16 -3.61
CA GLN A 132 15.48 12.19 -2.77
C GLN A 132 16.84 11.75 -2.19
N ALA A 133 16.93 10.52 -1.66
CA ALA A 133 18.17 9.95 -1.15
C ALA A 133 19.23 9.71 -2.24
N ASN A 134 18.82 9.59 -3.51
CA ASN A 134 19.70 9.25 -4.63
C ASN A 134 19.90 10.41 -5.63
N GLY A 135 19.84 11.65 -5.15
CA GLY A 135 20.16 12.84 -5.94
C GLY A 135 19.12 13.21 -6.99
N GLY A 136 17.84 12.90 -6.74
CA GLY A 136 16.72 13.24 -7.62
C GLY A 136 16.56 12.31 -8.83
N LYS A 137 17.22 11.15 -8.84
CA LYS A 137 17.08 10.16 -9.92
C LYS A 137 15.63 9.66 -10.00
N LYS A 138 15.15 9.44 -11.22
CA LYS A 138 13.82 8.84 -11.42
C LYS A 138 13.76 7.46 -10.76
N ALA A 139 12.77 7.25 -9.90
CA ALA A 139 12.58 5.99 -9.18
C ALA A 139 12.38 4.84 -10.16
N GLY A 140 11.28 4.78 -10.91
CA GLY A 140 11.06 3.78 -11.96
C GLY A 140 11.57 2.39 -11.57
N GLN A 141 12.56 1.87 -12.32
CA GLN A 141 13.32 0.67 -11.94
C GLN A 141 14.48 1.01 -10.97
N TRP A 142 14.13 1.50 -9.79
CA TRP A 142 15.07 2.11 -8.82
C TRP A 142 16.21 1.15 -8.47
N PHE A 143 15.86 -0.12 -8.32
CA PHE A 143 16.75 -1.24 -8.00
C PHE A 143 17.92 -1.37 -8.99
N ARG A 144 17.76 -0.95 -10.26
CA ARG A 144 18.87 -0.96 -11.24
C ARG A 144 19.91 0.13 -10.98
N SER A 145 19.51 1.20 -10.30
CA SER A 145 20.35 2.37 -10.04
C SER A 145 20.82 2.46 -8.59
N ASP A 146 20.27 1.63 -7.71
CA ASP A 146 20.57 1.61 -6.29
C ASP A 146 21.99 1.09 -6.01
N ALA A 147 22.73 1.81 -5.17
CA ALA A 147 24.11 1.47 -4.86
C ALA A 147 24.24 0.18 -4.04
N THR A 148 23.29 -0.08 -3.14
CA THR A 148 23.26 -1.29 -2.31
C THR A 148 23.01 -2.51 -3.18
N VAL A 149 22.01 -2.43 -4.08
CA VAL A 149 21.71 -3.53 -5.01
C VAL A 149 22.91 -3.84 -5.90
N LYS A 150 23.58 -2.81 -6.42
CA LYS A 150 24.80 -3.01 -7.23
C LYS A 150 25.92 -3.68 -6.46
N ALA A 151 26.17 -3.25 -5.22
CA ALA A 151 27.18 -3.85 -4.37
C ALA A 151 26.88 -5.32 -4.05
N LEU A 152 25.62 -5.66 -3.80
CA LEU A 152 25.20 -7.05 -3.57
C LEU A 152 25.39 -7.91 -4.82
N ILE A 153 25.06 -7.40 -6.01
CA ILE A 153 25.28 -8.12 -7.28
C ILE A 153 26.79 -8.30 -7.55
N GLU A 154 27.62 -7.32 -7.24
CA GLU A 154 29.08 -7.43 -7.38
C GLU A 154 29.66 -8.48 -6.45
N GLN A 155 29.12 -8.58 -5.22
CA GLN A 155 29.57 -9.55 -4.22
C GLN A 155 29.09 -10.97 -4.51
N ASP A 156 27.79 -11.14 -4.78
CA ASP A 156 27.12 -12.44 -4.76
C ASP A 156 26.65 -12.89 -6.16
N GLY A 157 26.86 -12.08 -7.21
CA GLY A 157 26.34 -12.34 -8.54
C GLY A 157 24.85 -12.06 -8.68
N VAL A 158 24.33 -12.10 -9.93
CA VAL A 158 22.93 -11.75 -10.24
C VAL A 158 21.93 -12.71 -9.59
N PHE A 159 22.32 -13.96 -9.36
CA PHE A 159 21.48 -14.97 -8.69
C PHE A 159 21.66 -15.03 -7.18
N GLY A 160 22.53 -14.20 -6.60
CA GLY A 160 22.89 -14.29 -5.17
C GLY A 160 23.69 -15.55 -4.82
N ILE A 161 24.31 -16.18 -5.82
CA ILE A 161 25.20 -17.34 -5.68
C ILE A 161 26.55 -16.97 -6.30
N PRO A 162 27.62 -16.78 -5.51
CA PRO A 162 28.92 -16.39 -6.02
C PRO A 162 29.42 -17.34 -7.13
N GLY A 163 29.79 -16.77 -8.28
CA GLY A 163 30.34 -17.51 -9.43
C GLY A 163 29.30 -18.14 -10.36
N LEU A 164 28.00 -18.02 -10.09
CA LEU A 164 26.95 -18.44 -11.03
C LEU A 164 26.62 -17.30 -12.00
N GLU A 165 26.82 -17.52 -13.29
CA GLU A 165 26.55 -16.56 -14.36
C GLU A 165 25.24 -16.89 -15.10
N PRO A 166 24.49 -15.88 -15.60
CA PRO A 166 23.35 -16.12 -16.48
C PRO A 166 23.76 -16.82 -17.77
N GLU A 167 22.92 -17.74 -18.26
CA GLU A 167 23.05 -18.24 -19.63
C GLU A 167 22.79 -17.08 -20.62
N GLU A 168 23.62 -16.98 -21.66
CA GLU A 168 23.49 -15.98 -22.73
C GLU A 168 22.31 -16.24 -23.67
#